data_AF-A0A2C9D866-F1
#
_entry.id   AF-A0A2C9D866-F1
#
_cell.length_a   1.000
_cell.length_b   1.000
_cell.length_c   1.000
_cell.angle_alpha   90.00
_cell.angle_beta   90.00
_cell.angle_gamma   90.00
#
_symmetry.space_group_name_H-M   'P 1'
#
loop_
_entity.id
_entity.type
_entity.pdbx_description
1 polymer ?
#
loop_
_entity_poly.entity_id
_entity_poly.type
_entity_poly.pdbx_seq_one_letter_code
_entity_poly.pdbx_strand_id
1 'polypeptide(L)'
;MDHTKTIIAEAVCSYPLSSSTEWARRFGQEAGVEFDHIETNPTSFSIHDYLFEGNAQVYVRHCDTNASEPVKAKVFGRCDGRRAQLDRFVFDRS
;
A
#
# COMPACT_ATOMS: atom_id res chain seq x y z
N MET A 1 19.59 -7.51 3.15
CA MET A 1 18.30 -6.79 3.16
C MET A 1 18.19 -6.08 4.49
N ASP A 2 17.86 -4.79 4.52
CA ASP A 2 17.78 -3.99 5.76
C ASP A 2 16.57 -4.42 6.59
N HIS A 3 16.79 -4.79 7.85
CA HIS A 3 15.74 -5.25 8.77
C HIS A 3 14.59 -4.25 8.89
N THR A 4 14.90 -2.95 8.90
CA THR A 4 13.89 -1.89 8.98
C THR A 4 12.97 -1.89 7.75
N LYS A 5 13.53 -2.10 6.57
CA LYS A 5 12.77 -2.15 5.31
C LYS A 5 11.88 -3.39 5.23
N THR A 6 12.28 -4.49 5.85
CA THR A 6 11.40 -5.67 5.99
C THR A 6 10.19 -5.36 6.88
N ILE A 7 10.40 -4.72 8.03
CA ILE A 7 9.30 -4.31 8.93
C ILE A 7 8.34 -3.34 8.22
N ILE A 8 8.88 -2.38 7.44
CA ILE A 8 8.06 -1.48 6.64
C ILE A 8 7.24 -2.26 5.61
N ALA A 9 7.86 -3.20 4.89
CA ALA A 9 7.16 -4.02 3.90
C ALA A 9 6.01 -4.83 4.52
N GLU A 10 6.23 -5.45 5.68
CA GLU A 10 5.21 -6.19 6.42
C GLU A 10 4.04 -5.31 6.86
N ALA A 11 4.35 -4.11 7.37
CA ALA A 11 3.34 -3.12 7.76
C ALA A 11 2.52 -2.63 6.56
N VAL A 12 3.16 -2.44 5.40
CA VAL A 12 2.51 -2.06 4.14
C VAL A 12 1.56 -3.17 3.67
N CYS A 13 2.01 -4.42 3.64
CA CYS A 13 1.18 -5.55 3.20
C CYS A 13 -0.02 -5.81 4.13
N SER A 14 0.11 -5.48 5.41
CA SER A 14 -0.93 -5.71 6.42
C SER A 14 -1.87 -4.51 6.62
N TYR A 15 -1.70 -3.43 5.84
CA TYR A 15 -2.50 -2.22 6.01
C TYR A 15 -3.97 -2.46 5.66
N PRO A 16 -4.93 -2.07 6.52
CA PRO A 16 -6.37 -2.29 6.31
C PRO A 16 -6.95 -1.31 5.27
N LEU A 17 -6.49 -1.42 4.03
CA LEU A 17 -6.74 -0.46 2.95
C LEU A 17 -8.23 -0.28 2.66
N SER A 18 -9.03 -1.34 2.70
CA SER A 18 -10.48 -1.28 2.46
C SER A 18 -11.25 -0.36 3.42
N SER A 19 -10.70 -0.10 4.61
CA SER A 19 -11.26 0.82 5.61
C SER A 19 -10.66 2.23 5.55
N SER A 20 -9.73 2.48 4.62
CA SER A 20 -9.02 3.76 4.50
C SER A 20 -9.80 4.80 3.69
N THR A 21 -9.56 6.08 3.97
CA THR A 21 -10.15 7.18 3.19
C THR A 21 -9.64 7.23 1.75
N GLU A 22 -8.42 6.76 1.53
CA GLU A 22 -7.72 6.66 0.26
C GLU A 22 -8.43 5.69 -0.67
N TRP A 23 -8.79 4.51 -0.14
CA TRP A 23 -9.57 3.51 -0.86
C TRP A 23 -10.96 4.04 -1.21
N ALA A 24 -11.68 4.59 -0.23
CA ALA A 24 -13.00 5.19 -0.47
C ALA A 24 -12.95 6.30 -1.53
N ARG A 25 -11.89 7.11 -1.54
CA ARG A 25 -11.69 8.16 -2.55
C ARG A 25 -11.46 7.60 -3.94
N ARG A 26 -10.70 6.51 -4.09
CA ARG A 26 -10.33 5.96 -5.40
C ARG A 26 -11.40 5.04 -5.99
N PHE A 27 -12.02 4.20 -5.16
CA PHE A 27 -12.90 3.11 -5.60
C PHE A 27 -14.30 3.16 -4.98
N GLY A 28 -14.61 4.12 -4.10
CA GLY A 28 -15.89 4.17 -3.37
C GLY A 28 -17.14 4.35 -4.24
N GLN A 29 -16.98 4.66 -5.53
CA GLN A 29 -18.07 4.72 -6.52
C GLN A 29 -18.04 3.57 -7.54
N GLU A 30 -16.99 2.75 -7.54
CA GLU A 30 -16.81 1.65 -8.49
C GLU A 30 -17.51 0.40 -7.92
N ALA A 31 -18.78 0.21 -8.30
CA ALA A 31 -19.51 -0.99 -7.95
C ALA A 31 -18.79 -2.22 -8.51
N GLY A 32 -18.58 -3.24 -7.66
CA GLY A 32 -17.94 -4.49 -8.06
C GLY A 32 -16.41 -4.47 -8.05
N VAL A 33 -15.78 -3.52 -7.35
CA VAL A 33 -14.33 -3.55 -7.06
C VAL A 33 -14.09 -4.00 -5.62
N GLU A 34 -13.35 -5.08 -5.47
CA GLU A 34 -12.93 -5.62 -4.17
C GLU A 34 -11.42 -5.49 -3.97
N PHE A 35 -11.01 -5.27 -2.73
CA PHE A 35 -9.60 -5.35 -2.35
C PHE A 35 -9.17 -6.82 -2.28
N ASP A 36 -8.05 -7.15 -2.90
CA ASP A 36 -7.45 -8.48 -2.86
C ASP A 36 -6.27 -8.52 -1.89
N HIS A 37 -5.15 -7.90 -2.26
CA HIS A 37 -3.95 -7.82 -1.43
C HIS A 37 -3.03 -6.65 -1.84
N ILE A 38 -1.96 -6.44 -1.08
CA ILE A 38 -0.91 -5.45 -1.38
C ILE A 38 0.41 -6.21 -1.54
N GLU A 39 1.15 -5.88 -2.59
CA GLU A 39 2.54 -6.28 -2.77
C GLU A 39 3.46 -5.05 -2.68
N THR A 40 4.65 -5.25 -2.13
CA THR A 40 5.69 -4.22 -2.13
C THR A 40 7.07 -4.87 -2.16
N ASN A 41 8.05 -4.13 -2.67
CA ASN A 41 9.44 -4.54 -2.62
C ASN A 41 10.18 -3.74 -1.53
N PRO A 42 10.78 -4.40 -0.52
CA PRO A 42 11.58 -3.75 0.50
C PRO A 42 12.69 -2.84 -0.05
N THR A 43 13.23 -3.13 -1.24
CA THR A 43 14.28 -2.30 -1.85
C THR A 43 13.76 -0.95 -2.35
N SER A 44 12.44 -0.78 -2.50
CA SER A 44 11.82 0.47 -2.93
C SER A 44 11.76 1.54 -1.85
N PHE A 45 11.99 1.19 -0.57
CA PHE A 45 11.87 2.14 0.53
C PHE A 45 13.10 3.02 0.67
N SER A 46 12.87 4.32 0.69
CA SER A 46 13.82 5.35 1.15
C SER A 46 13.45 5.75 2.57
N ILE A 47 14.44 5.87 3.46
CA ILE A 47 14.24 6.22 4.87
C ILE A 47 15.07 7.46 5.18
N HIS A 48 14.43 8.51 5.71
CA HIS A 48 15.04 9.79 6.07
C HIS A 48 14.47 10.25 7.42
N ASP A 49 15.32 10.38 8.45
CA ASP A 49 14.94 10.90 9.78
C ASP A 49 13.62 10.31 10.32
N TYR A 50 13.54 8.98 10.39
CA TYR A 50 12.37 8.21 10.85
C TYR A 50 11.13 8.28 9.94
N LEU A 51 11.20 8.97 8.80
CA LEU A 51 10.19 8.94 7.76
C LEU A 51 10.58 7.93 6.68
N PHE A 52 9.60 7.27 6.08
CA PHE A 52 9.82 6.46 4.91
C PHE A 52 8.87 6.83 3.76
N GLU A 53 9.37 6.64 2.55
CA GLU A 53 8.58 6.60 1.33
C GLU A 53 8.92 5.36 0.50
N GLY A 54 7.96 4.82 -0.24
CA GLY A 54 8.22 3.69 -1.13
C GLY A 54 7.07 3.40 -2.09
N ASN A 55 7.19 2.30 -2.84
CA ASN A 55 6.22 1.89 -3.84
C ASN A 55 5.48 0.62 -3.39
N ALA A 56 4.19 0.56 -3.71
CA ALA A 56 3.35 -0.61 -3.51
C ALA A 56 2.49 -0.86 -4.76
N GLN A 57 2.07 -2.10 -4.94
CA GLN A 57 1.05 -2.51 -5.89
C GLN A 57 -0.14 -3.02 -5.09
N VAL A 58 -1.28 -2.38 -5.29
CA VAL A 58 -2.55 -2.79 -4.69
C VAL A 58 -3.30 -3.60 -5.74
N TYR A 59 -3.58 -4.85 -5.44
CA TYR A 59 -4.34 -5.71 -6.32
C TYR A 59 -5.82 -5.57 -6.00
N VAL A 60 -6.60 -5.28 -7.04
CA VAL A 60 -8.05 -5.14 -6.95
C VAL A 60 -8.71 -6.20 -7.82
N ARG A 61 -9.81 -6.77 -7.33
CA ARG A 61 -10.58 -7.78 -8.05
C ARG A 61 -11.87 -7.16 -8.56
N HIS A 62 -12.14 -7.32 -9.84
CA HIS A 62 -13.40 -6.89 -10.45
C HIS A 62 -14.40 -8.05 -10.44
N CYS A 63 -15.59 -7.86 -9.86
CA CYS A 63 -16.61 -8.89 -9.71
C CYS A 63 -17.06 -9.50 -11.06
N ASP A 64 -17.01 -8.72 -12.14
CA ASP A 64 -17.48 -9.15 -13.47
C ASP A 64 -16.48 -10.07 -14.19
N THR A 65 -15.19 -9.88 -13.97
CA THR A 65 -14.13 -10.62 -14.67
C THR A 65 -13.41 -11.62 -13.77
N ASN A 66 -13.57 -11.48 -12.44
CA ASN A 66 -12.78 -12.17 -11.42
C ASN A 66 -11.26 -12.00 -11.61
N ALA A 67 -10.84 -11.03 -12.43
CA ALA A 67 -9.44 -10.73 -12.69
C ALA A 67 -8.90 -9.82 -11.58
N SER A 68 -7.67 -10.08 -11.16
CA SER A 68 -6.94 -9.25 -10.22
C SER A 68 -6.02 -8.31 -11.00
N GLU A 69 -6.24 -7.00 -10.85
CA GLU A 69 -5.50 -5.97 -11.58
C GLU A 69 -4.61 -5.16 -10.62
N PRO A 70 -3.33 -4.91 -10.98
CA PRO A 70 -2.42 -4.16 -10.15
C PRO A 70 -2.60 -2.65 -10.33
N VAL A 71 -2.89 -1.96 -9.23
CA VAL A 71 -2.94 -0.49 -9.15
C VAL A 71 -1.71 0.00 -8.41
N LYS A 72 -0.91 0.85 -9.07
CA LYS A 72 0.30 1.40 -8.46
C LYS A 72 -0.06 2.39 -7.36
N ALA A 73 0.67 2.34 -6.27
CA ALA A 73 0.55 3.30 -5.18
C ALA A 73 1.93 3.69 -4.63
N LYS A 74 2.02 4.91 -4.10
CA LYS A 74 3.09 5.33 -3.21
C LYS A 74 2.63 5.23 -1.76
N VAL A 75 3.54 4.83 -0.88
CA VAL A 75 3.29 4.71 0.56
C VAL A 75 4.21 5.63 1.33
N PHE A 76 3.66 6.23 2.38
CA PHE A 76 4.38 7.13 3.28
C PHE A 76 4.07 6.76 4.71
N GLY A 77 5.06 6.92 5.58
CA GLY A 77 4.86 6.68 7.01
C GLY A 77 6.09 6.98 7.84
N ARG A 78 6.06 6.47 9.07
CA ARG A 78 7.12 6.61 10.07
C ARG A 78 7.65 5.25 10.49
N CYS A 79 8.94 5.18 10.82
CA CYS A 79 9.54 3.99 11.41
C CYS A 79 10.61 4.37 12.44
N ASP A 80 10.77 3.57 13.49
CA ASP A 80 11.78 3.76 14.55
C ASP A 80 12.88 2.68 14.55
N GLY A 81 12.95 1.88 13.48
CA GLY A 81 13.83 0.72 13.36
C GLY A 81 13.28 -0.58 13.97
N ARG A 82 12.17 -0.52 14.71
CA ARG A 82 11.49 -1.69 15.31
C ARG A 82 10.03 -1.80 14.91
N ARG A 83 9.40 -0.67 14.58
CA ARG A 83 8.01 -0.56 14.18
C ARG A 83 7.92 0.34 12.97
N ALA A 84 6.91 0.11 12.16
CA ALA A 84 6.51 0.99 11.07
C ALA A 84 5.03 1.31 11.22
N GLN A 85 4.68 2.57 10.99
CA GLN A 85 3.31 3.06 10.95
C GLN A 85 3.09 3.76 9.62
N LEU A 86 2.06 3.34 8.90
CA LEU A 86 1.67 3.98 7.66
C LEU A 86 0.83 5.21 7.95
N ASP A 87 1.18 6.32 7.31
CA ASP A 87 0.44 7.58 7.39
C ASP A 87 -0.48 7.74 6.16
N ARG A 88 -0.06 7.29 4.97
CA ARG A 88 -0.80 7.52 3.72
C ARG A 88 -0.48 6.52 2.61
N PHE A 89 -1.51 6.14 1.85
CA PHE A 89 -1.40 5.58 0.50
C PHE A 89 -1.79 6.61 -0.56
N VAL A 90 -1.07 6.68 -1.66
CA VAL A 90 -1.39 7.54 -2.80
C VAL A 90 -1.44 6.69 -4.05
N PHE A 91 -2.65 6.38 -4.51
CA PHE A 91 -2.86 5.67 -5.77
C PHE A 91 -2.42 6.55 -6.95
N ASP A 92 -1.72 5.95 -7.90
CA ASP A 92 -1.35 6.61 -9.15
C ASP A 92 -2.60 6.90 -9.98
N ARG A 93 -2.61 8.04 -10.68
CA ARG A 93 -3.70 8.44 -11.58
C ARG A 93 -3.32 8.03 -13.01
N SER A 94 -3.24 6.73 -13.26
CA SER A 94 -3.15 6.20 -14.62
C SER A 94 -4.51 6.12 -15.26
#